data_AF-A0AA43EV21-F1
#
_entry.id   AF-A0AA43EV21-F1
#
_cell.length_a   1.000
_cell.length_b   1.000
_cell.length_c   1.000
_cell.angle_alpha   90.00
_cell.angle_beta   90.00
_cell.angle_gamma   90.00
#
_symmetry.space_group_name_H-M   'P 1'
#
loop_
_entity.id
_entity.type
_entity.pdbx_description
1 polymer ?
#
loop_
_entity_poly.entity_id
_entity_poly.type
_entity_poly.pdbx_seq_one_letter_code
_entity_poly.pdbx_strand_id
1 'polypeptide(L)'
;MTRATVRQEVRPMRFEELYERRQRRELTIVEAADILGVTERTFRRWSARYEAEGLAGLEDRRIGQASARAVPVDEVLQMVTLYETCYTGWTVKHFHERWHYEHGGARSYTWTKNRLQRAGHVARAPRRGAHRKKRPRKPLPGMMLHQDGSTHEWVSNCQWDLIVTLDDEQFPGAARGY
;
A
#
# COMPACT_ATOMS: atom_id res chain seq x y z
N MET A 1 4.89 -15.04 -3.26
CA MET A 1 6.25 -14.62 -2.83
C MET A 1 6.19 -13.24 -2.21
N THR A 2 6.93 -12.99 -1.12
CA THR A 2 6.95 -11.65 -0.49
C THR A 2 7.99 -10.75 -1.18
N ARG A 3 7.82 -9.42 -1.11
CA ARG A 3 8.82 -8.45 -1.63
C ARG A 3 10.22 -8.69 -1.05
N ALA A 4 10.31 -9.16 0.19
CA ALA A 4 11.57 -9.50 0.84
C ALA A 4 12.22 -10.72 0.19
N THR A 5 11.44 -11.76 -0.15
CA THR A 5 11.88 -12.96 -0.87
C THR A 5 12.38 -12.61 -2.27
N VAL A 6 11.61 -11.82 -3.04
CA VAL A 6 12.03 -11.39 -4.40
C VAL A 6 13.32 -10.56 -4.35
N ARG A 7 13.46 -9.69 -3.33
CA ARG A 7 14.70 -8.93 -3.13
C ARG A 7 15.86 -9.84 -2.71
N GLN A 8 15.60 -10.92 -1.97
CA GLN A 8 16.60 -11.92 -1.61
C GLN A 8 17.00 -12.79 -2.80
N GLU A 9 16.17 -12.99 -3.81
CA GLU A 9 16.55 -13.74 -5.02
C GLU A 9 17.39 -12.89 -5.98
N VAL A 10 17.00 -11.63 -6.21
CA VAL A 10 17.67 -10.76 -7.18
C VAL A 10 19.01 -10.22 -6.67
N ARG A 11 19.11 -9.95 -5.36
CA ARG A 11 20.30 -9.32 -4.76
C ARG A 11 21.56 -10.19 -4.80
N PRO A 12 21.54 -11.49 -4.43
CA PRO A 12 22.71 -12.36 -4.50
C PRO A 12 23.22 -12.50 -5.93
N MET A 13 22.33 -12.69 -6.90
CA MET A 13 22.71 -12.79 -8.32
C MET A 13 23.43 -11.53 -8.80
N ARG A 14 22.88 -10.34 -8.51
CA ARG A 14 23.52 -9.05 -8.84
C ARG A 14 24.81 -8.81 -8.07
N PHE A 15 24.88 -9.26 -6.82
CA PHE A 15 26.09 -9.13 -6.02
C PHE A 15 27.22 -10.01 -6.56
N GLU A 16 26.93 -11.26 -6.90
CA GLU A 16 27.90 -12.23 -7.45
C GLU A 16 28.50 -11.72 -8.76
N GLU A 17 27.66 -11.24 -9.69
CA GLU A 17 28.09 -10.59 -10.94
C GLU A 17 29.09 -9.45 -10.68
N LEU A 18 28.77 -8.54 -9.76
CA LEU A 18 29.61 -7.39 -9.44
C LEU A 18 30.87 -7.77 -8.65
N TYR A 19 30.79 -8.80 -7.82
CA TYR A 19 31.93 -9.35 -7.09
C TYR A 19 32.95 -9.96 -8.05
N GLU A 20 32.51 -10.76 -9.04
CA GLU A 20 33.38 -11.33 -10.06
C GLU A 20 34.08 -10.25 -10.90
N ARG A 21 33.33 -9.24 -11.38
CA ARG A 21 33.89 -8.10 -12.13
C ARG A 21 34.94 -7.34 -11.31
N ARG A 22 34.70 -7.18 -10.00
CA ARG A 22 35.68 -6.61 -9.07
C ARG A 22 36.92 -7.50 -8.93
N GLN A 23 36.79 -8.83 -8.91
CA GLN A 23 37.95 -9.72 -8.86
C GLN A 23 38.76 -9.72 -10.15
N ARG A 24 38.12 -9.49 -11.30
CA ARG A 24 38.79 -9.20 -12.57
C ARG A 24 39.40 -7.79 -12.66
N ARG A 25 39.29 -6.99 -11.58
CA ARG A 25 39.74 -5.59 -11.50
C ARG A 25 39.08 -4.65 -12.51
N GLU A 26 37.90 -5.01 -13.02
CA GLU A 26 37.11 -4.16 -13.93
C GLU A 26 36.34 -3.07 -13.17
N LEU A 27 36.09 -3.28 -11.88
CA LEU A 27 35.38 -2.36 -11.00
C LEU A 27 36.13 -2.20 -9.68
N THR A 28 36.14 -0.97 -9.18
CA THR A 28 36.49 -0.69 -7.79
C THR A 28 35.35 -1.11 -6.87
N ILE A 29 35.65 -1.22 -5.58
CA ILE A 29 34.65 -1.57 -4.57
C ILE A 29 33.57 -0.49 -4.39
N VAL A 30 33.91 0.76 -4.68
CA VAL A 30 32.98 1.89 -4.64
C VAL A 30 31.99 1.79 -5.79
N GLU A 31 32.48 1.59 -7.02
CA GLU A 31 31.63 1.43 -8.21
C GLU A 31 30.70 0.22 -8.10
N ALA A 32 31.21 -0.92 -7.62
CA ALA A 32 30.40 -2.11 -7.41
C ALA A 32 29.30 -1.89 -6.35
N ALA A 33 29.59 -1.14 -5.28
CA ALA A 33 28.62 -0.79 -4.26
C ALA A 33 27.53 0.16 -4.80
N ASP A 34 27.94 1.16 -5.58
CA ASP A 34 27.04 2.14 -6.20
C ASP A 34 26.09 1.48 -7.21
N ILE A 35 26.59 0.60 -8.08
CA ILE A 35 25.76 -0.15 -9.04
C ILE A 35 24.73 -1.03 -8.31
N LEU A 36 25.11 -1.63 -7.17
CA LEU A 36 24.21 -2.44 -6.35
C LEU A 36 23.25 -1.61 -5.49
N GLY A 37 23.43 -0.28 -5.41
CA GLY A 37 22.63 0.63 -4.60
C GLY A 37 22.84 0.44 -3.10
N VAL A 38 24.05 0.07 -2.67
CA VAL A 38 24.42 -0.08 -1.26
C VAL A 38 25.67 0.74 -0.92
N THR A 39 25.92 0.94 0.37
CA THR A 39 27.16 1.60 0.80
C THR A 39 28.37 0.68 0.64
N GLU A 40 29.55 1.26 0.41
CA GLU A 40 30.82 0.54 0.33
C GLU A 40 31.05 -0.41 1.52
N ARG A 41 30.77 0.05 2.75
CA ARG A 41 30.85 -0.77 3.97
C ARG A 41 29.96 -2.00 3.91
N THR A 42 28.77 -1.86 3.33
CA THR A 42 27.83 -2.98 3.15
C THR A 42 28.37 -3.97 2.14
N PHE A 43 28.89 -3.49 1.02
CA PHE A 43 29.50 -4.32 -0.02
C PHE A 43 30.70 -5.11 0.53
N ARG A 44 31.64 -4.46 1.22
CA ARG A 44 32.78 -5.11 1.90
C ARG A 44 32.35 -6.22 2.85
N ARG A 45 31.34 -5.94 3.70
CA ARG A 45 30.81 -6.93 4.65
C ARG A 45 30.18 -8.14 3.95
N TRP A 46 29.52 -7.92 2.82
CA TRP A 46 28.96 -9.00 2.00
C TRP A 46 30.05 -9.79 1.29
N SER A 47 31.11 -9.15 0.77
CA SER A 47 32.28 -9.84 0.20
C SER A 47 32.91 -10.79 1.22
N ALA A 48 33.17 -10.32 2.45
CA ALA A 48 33.74 -11.17 3.50
C ALA A 48 32.84 -12.37 3.86
N ARG A 49 31.51 -12.19 3.85
CA ARG A 49 30.56 -13.30 4.09
C ARG A 49 30.50 -14.27 2.91
N TYR A 50 30.53 -13.75 1.70
CA TYR A 50 30.52 -14.55 0.49
C TYR A 50 31.80 -15.39 0.35
N GLU A 51 32.95 -14.83 0.73
CA GLU A 51 34.22 -15.58 0.77
C GLU A 51 34.21 -16.70 1.81
N ALA A 52 33.55 -16.51 2.95
CA ALA A 52 33.49 -17.50 4.03
C ALA A 52 32.39 -18.56 3.85
N GLU A 53 31.22 -18.16 3.36
CA GLU A 53 29.99 -18.96 3.37
C GLU A 53 29.36 -19.14 1.96
N GLY A 54 29.96 -18.58 0.92
CA GLY A 54 29.41 -18.57 -0.45
C GLY A 54 28.10 -17.79 -0.56
N LEU A 55 27.22 -18.21 -1.47
CA LEU A 55 25.89 -17.63 -1.66
C LEU A 55 25.04 -17.63 -0.37
N ALA A 56 25.20 -18.66 0.48
CA ALA A 56 24.47 -18.76 1.75
C ALA A 56 24.77 -17.59 2.70
N GLY A 57 25.99 -17.03 2.64
CA GLY A 57 26.39 -15.85 3.43
C GLY A 57 25.64 -14.56 3.07
N LEU A 58 25.00 -14.52 1.89
CA LEU A 58 24.21 -13.40 1.40
C LEU A 58 22.71 -13.56 1.69
N GLU A 59 22.28 -14.67 2.26
CA GLU A 59 20.89 -14.86 2.66
C GLU A 59 20.49 -13.93 3.81
N ASP A 60 19.27 -13.38 3.75
CA ASP A 60 18.73 -12.67 4.90
C ASP A 60 18.20 -13.69 5.89
N ARG A 61 18.99 -13.95 6.95
CA ARG A 61 18.66 -14.92 8.01
C ARG A 61 17.36 -14.62 8.77
N ARG A 62 16.74 -13.45 8.55
CA ARG A 62 15.41 -13.12 9.08
C ARG A 62 14.28 -13.71 8.25
N ILE A 63 14.52 -13.99 6.97
CA ILE A 63 13.52 -14.55 6.09
C ILE A 63 13.27 -16.01 6.51
N GLY A 64 11.99 -16.35 6.70
CA GLY A 64 11.58 -17.65 7.24
C GLY A 64 11.52 -17.73 8.77
N GLN A 65 12.13 -16.79 9.49
CA GLN A 65 12.05 -16.75 10.95
C GLN A 65 10.84 -15.97 11.44
N ALA A 66 10.07 -16.57 12.35
CA ALA A 66 9.02 -15.85 13.05
C ALA A 66 9.65 -14.76 13.93
N SER A 67 9.08 -13.55 13.90
CA SER A 67 9.54 -12.49 14.80
C SER A 67 9.34 -12.93 16.26
N ALA A 68 10.30 -12.65 17.14
CA ALA A 68 10.13 -12.86 18.58
C ALA A 68 8.96 -12.04 19.17
N ARG A 69 8.50 -11.01 18.45
CA ARG A 69 7.31 -10.21 18.79
C ARG A 69 6.03 -10.72 18.11
N ALA A 70 6.09 -11.82 17.38
CA ALA A 70 4.91 -12.41 16.76
C ALA A 70 3.96 -12.86 17.87
N VAL A 71 2.67 -12.60 17.65
CA VAL A 71 1.64 -13.11 18.55
C VAL A 71 1.61 -14.64 18.43
N PRO A 72 1.53 -15.37 19.56
CA PRO A 72 1.42 -16.81 19.57
C PRO A 72 0.29 -17.32 18.65
N VAL A 73 0.53 -18.45 18.00
CA VAL A 73 -0.36 -18.96 16.94
C VAL A 73 -1.69 -19.43 17.52
N ASP A 74 -1.66 -19.99 18.73
CA ASP A 74 -2.79 -20.37 19.56
C ASP A 74 -3.73 -19.18 19.83
N GLU A 75 -3.21 -18.01 20.23
CA GLU A 75 -4.04 -16.83 20.44
C GLU A 75 -4.69 -16.33 19.14
N VAL A 76 -3.94 -16.41 18.03
CA VAL A 76 -4.49 -16.06 16.70
C VAL A 76 -5.62 -17.03 16.32
N LEU A 77 -5.42 -18.32 16.50
CA LEU A 77 -6.41 -19.36 16.21
C LEU A 77 -7.65 -19.17 17.07
N GLN A 78 -7.49 -18.98 18.38
CA GLN A 78 -8.60 -18.75 19.30
C GLN A 78 -9.48 -17.57 18.84
N MET A 79 -8.87 -16.43 18.53
CA MET A 79 -9.60 -15.25 18.07
C MET A 79 -10.31 -15.48 16.73
N VAL A 80 -9.67 -16.17 15.78
CA VAL A 80 -10.25 -16.45 14.46
C VAL A 80 -11.41 -17.42 14.57
N THR A 81 -11.21 -18.55 15.26
CA THR A 81 -12.24 -19.56 15.46
C THR A 81 -13.44 -18.99 16.20
N LEU A 82 -13.23 -18.17 17.24
CA LEU A 82 -14.32 -17.50 17.94
C LEU A 82 -15.15 -16.62 17.00
N TYR A 83 -14.50 -15.89 16.09
CA TYR A 83 -15.21 -15.11 15.08
C TYR A 83 -16.04 -16.02 14.18
N GLU A 84 -15.44 -17.08 13.65
CA GLU A 84 -16.10 -18.06 12.77
C GLU A 84 -17.33 -18.69 13.43
N THR A 85 -17.20 -19.14 14.68
CA THR A 85 -18.24 -19.92 15.36
C THR A 85 -19.37 -19.05 15.91
N CYS A 86 -19.07 -17.83 16.36
CA CYS A 86 -20.01 -17.06 17.16
C CYS A 86 -20.34 -15.66 16.61
N TYR A 87 -19.49 -15.08 15.76
CA TYR A 87 -19.62 -13.68 15.33
C TYR A 87 -19.50 -13.49 13.80
N THR A 88 -19.74 -14.56 13.02
CA THR A 88 -19.72 -14.48 11.56
C THR A 88 -20.69 -13.41 11.06
N GLY A 89 -20.21 -12.55 10.15
CA GLY A 89 -20.98 -11.44 9.59
C GLY A 89 -20.98 -10.15 10.43
N TRP A 90 -20.44 -10.18 11.64
CA TRP A 90 -20.31 -8.98 12.46
C TRP A 90 -19.27 -8.00 11.90
N THR A 91 -19.49 -6.71 12.16
CA THR A 91 -18.45 -5.71 11.89
C THR A 91 -17.24 -5.96 12.78
N VAL A 92 -16.04 -5.71 12.25
CA VAL A 92 -14.79 -5.88 12.99
C VAL A 92 -14.75 -5.05 14.27
N LYS A 93 -15.38 -3.87 14.25
CA LYS A 93 -15.45 -2.99 15.42
C LYS A 93 -16.22 -3.66 16.56
N HIS A 94 -17.44 -4.13 16.28
CA HIS A 94 -18.26 -4.78 17.31
C HIS A 94 -17.63 -6.08 17.81
N PHE A 95 -17.05 -6.87 16.92
CA PHE A 95 -16.30 -8.05 17.34
C PHE A 95 -15.09 -7.69 18.21
N HIS A 96 -14.31 -6.67 17.86
CA HIS A 96 -13.15 -6.25 18.65
C HIS A 96 -13.55 -5.79 20.05
N GLU A 97 -14.65 -5.05 20.18
CA GLU A 97 -15.20 -4.67 21.49
C GLU A 97 -15.59 -5.90 22.31
N ARG A 98 -16.30 -6.87 21.73
CA ARG A 98 -16.67 -8.12 22.43
C ARG A 98 -15.47 -8.99 22.77
N TRP A 99 -14.53 -9.12 21.85
CA TRP A 99 -13.25 -9.80 22.07
C TRP A 99 -12.51 -9.22 23.29
N HIS A 100 -12.48 -7.90 23.43
CA HIS A 100 -11.83 -7.25 24.56
C HIS A 100 -12.62 -7.44 25.87
N TYR A 101 -13.92 -7.17 25.87
CA TYR A 101 -14.72 -7.14 27.10
C TYR A 101 -15.15 -8.52 27.61
N GLU A 102 -15.52 -9.45 26.72
CA GLU A 102 -16.07 -10.77 27.10
C GLU A 102 -15.02 -11.88 27.05
N HIS A 103 -14.03 -11.76 26.17
CA HIS A 103 -13.03 -12.82 25.92
C HIS A 103 -11.62 -12.45 26.38
N GLY A 104 -11.46 -11.33 27.08
CA GLY A 104 -10.19 -10.91 27.69
C GLY A 104 -9.09 -10.53 26.68
N GLY A 105 -9.47 -10.24 25.44
CA GLY A 105 -8.55 -9.95 24.36
C GLY A 105 -7.78 -8.64 24.54
N ALA A 106 -6.48 -8.71 24.81
CA ALA A 106 -5.63 -7.53 25.05
C ALA A 106 -5.05 -6.87 23.77
N ARG A 107 -5.45 -7.33 22.58
CA ARG A 107 -4.86 -6.89 21.31
C ARG A 107 -5.56 -5.66 20.73
N SER A 108 -4.80 -4.87 19.97
CA SER A 108 -5.31 -3.66 19.35
C SER A 108 -6.30 -3.96 18.23
N TYR A 109 -7.23 -3.03 17.99
CA TYR A 109 -8.21 -3.12 16.90
C TYR A 109 -7.56 -3.42 15.54
N THR A 110 -6.45 -2.75 15.23
CA THR A 110 -5.73 -2.93 13.97
C THR A 110 -5.20 -4.35 13.82
N TRP A 111 -4.72 -4.96 14.91
CA TRP A 111 -4.28 -6.36 14.88
C TRP A 111 -5.46 -7.28 14.58
N THR A 112 -6.57 -7.14 15.32
CA THR A 112 -7.79 -7.95 15.16
C THR A 112 -8.31 -7.87 13.73
N LYS A 113 -8.45 -6.64 13.21
CA LYS A 113 -8.84 -6.39 11.82
C LYS A 113 -7.93 -7.08 10.82
N ASN A 114 -6.62 -6.90 10.95
CA ASN A 114 -5.66 -7.47 10.01
C ASN A 114 -5.66 -9.00 10.05
N ARG A 115 -5.88 -9.61 11.21
CA ARG A 115 -5.96 -11.07 11.36
C ARG A 115 -7.22 -11.63 10.70
N LEU A 116 -8.39 -11.06 10.97
CA LEU A 116 -9.63 -11.48 10.31
C LEU A 116 -9.59 -11.28 8.79
N GLN A 117 -8.96 -10.21 8.31
CA GLN A 117 -8.76 -10.01 6.87
C GLN A 117 -7.81 -11.03 6.25
N ARG A 118 -6.75 -11.42 6.97
CA ARG A 118 -5.81 -12.46 6.50
C ARG A 118 -6.44 -13.86 6.49
N ALA A 119 -7.33 -14.13 7.44
CA ALA A 119 -8.10 -15.37 7.52
C ALA A 119 -9.26 -15.43 6.49
N GLY A 120 -9.59 -14.31 5.85
CA GLY A 120 -10.62 -14.25 4.79
C GLY A 120 -12.03 -13.93 5.28
N HIS A 121 -12.25 -13.79 6.59
CA HIS A 121 -13.58 -13.47 7.14
C HIS A 121 -14.04 -12.04 6.85
N VAL A 122 -13.10 -11.13 6.63
CA VAL A 122 -13.40 -9.72 6.41
C VAL A 122 -12.76 -9.27 5.11
N ALA A 123 -13.58 -8.82 4.17
CA ALA A 123 -13.08 -8.22 2.95
C ALA A 123 -12.34 -6.90 3.25
N ARG A 124 -11.27 -6.63 2.50
CA ARG A 124 -10.66 -5.30 2.50
C ARG A 124 -11.56 -4.34 1.74
N ALA A 125 -12.00 -3.29 2.44
CA ALA A 125 -12.71 -2.20 1.78
C ALA A 125 -11.85 -1.61 0.64
N PRO A 126 -12.46 -1.26 -0.50
CA PRO A 126 -11.75 -0.61 -1.58
C PRO A 126 -11.14 0.70 -1.08
N ARG A 127 -9.98 1.06 -1.63
CA ARG A 127 -9.34 2.32 -1.30
C ARG A 127 -10.31 3.45 -1.63
N ARG A 128 -10.59 4.32 -0.65
CA ARG A 128 -11.36 5.55 -0.93
C ARG A 128 -10.66 6.31 -2.06
N GLY A 129 -11.45 6.80 -3.00
CA GLY A 129 -10.94 7.61 -4.10
C GLY A 129 -10.11 8.78 -3.59
N ALA A 130 -9.19 9.28 -4.43
CA ALA A 130 -8.44 10.47 -4.09
C ALA A 130 -9.42 11.60 -3.73
N HIS A 131 -9.12 12.33 -2.65
CA HIS A 131 -9.91 13.50 -2.29
C HIS A 131 -9.93 14.46 -3.48
N ARG A 132 -11.11 14.69 -4.06
CA ARG A 132 -11.27 15.63 -5.18
C ARG A 132 -10.97 17.03 -4.65
N LYS A 133 -9.86 17.62 -5.10
CA LYS A 133 -9.56 19.02 -4.82
C LYS A 133 -10.36 19.88 -5.80
N LYS A 134 -10.98 20.95 -5.30
CA LYS A 134 -11.60 21.95 -6.17
C LYS A 134 -10.51 22.57 -7.05
N ARG A 135 -10.69 22.47 -8.36
CA ARG A 135 -9.81 23.11 -9.35
C ARG A 135 -9.96 24.63 -9.24
N PRO A 136 -8.90 25.44 -9.43
CA PRO A 136 -9.06 26.90 -9.58
C PRO A 136 -9.85 27.23 -10.84
N ARG A 137 -10.73 28.24 -10.77
CA ARG A 137 -11.53 28.75 -11.91
C ARG A 137 -10.64 29.25 -13.05
N LYS A 138 -11.19 29.29 -14.28
CA LYS A 138 -10.44 29.87 -15.42
C LYS A 138 -10.48 31.40 -15.38
N PRO A 139 -9.43 32.08 -15.87
CA PRO A 139 -9.34 33.53 -15.79
C PRO A 139 -10.15 34.29 -16.84
N LEU A 140 -10.60 33.64 -17.92
CA LEU A 140 -11.35 34.27 -19.01
C LEU A 140 -12.59 33.43 -19.36
N PRO A 141 -13.67 34.06 -19.86
CA PRO A 141 -14.83 33.36 -20.36
C PRO A 141 -14.46 32.47 -21.56
N GLY A 142 -15.18 31.38 -21.72
CA GLY A 142 -15.03 30.39 -22.79
C GLY A 142 -13.89 29.40 -22.58
N MET A 143 -13.02 29.60 -21.57
CA MET A 143 -11.88 28.71 -21.33
C MET A 143 -12.25 27.39 -20.66
N MET A 144 -13.42 27.30 -20.05
CA MET A 144 -13.98 26.06 -19.53
C MET A 144 -15.50 26.13 -19.47
N LEU A 145 -16.13 25.49 -20.45
CA LEU A 145 -17.58 25.29 -20.51
C LEU A 145 -17.92 23.94 -19.90
N HIS A 146 -18.84 23.93 -18.94
CA HIS A 146 -19.48 22.74 -18.43
C HIS A 146 -20.86 22.64 -19.06
N GLN A 147 -21.06 21.63 -19.89
CA GLN A 147 -22.37 21.31 -20.45
C GLN A 147 -22.94 20.11 -19.72
N ASP A 148 -24.16 20.26 -19.22
CA ASP A 148 -24.93 19.17 -18.64
C ASP A 148 -26.30 19.11 -19.32
N GLY A 149 -26.88 17.91 -19.38
CA GLY A 149 -28.10 17.64 -20.11
C GLY A 149 -29.05 16.78 -19.29
N SER A 150 -30.33 17.13 -19.28
CA SER A 150 -31.37 16.31 -18.69
C SER A 150 -32.57 16.16 -19.62
N THR A 151 -33.02 14.92 -19.79
CA THR A 151 -34.16 14.60 -20.65
C THR A 151 -35.47 14.78 -19.89
N HIS A 152 -36.41 15.51 -20.48
CA HIS A 152 -37.72 15.81 -19.90
C HIS A 152 -38.85 15.75 -20.93
N GLU A 153 -40.01 15.31 -20.48
CA GLU A 153 -41.24 15.29 -21.28
C GLU A 153 -42.08 16.54 -21.02
N TRP A 154 -41.66 17.69 -21.55
CA TRP A 154 -42.41 18.93 -21.36
C TRP A 154 -43.71 18.98 -22.14
N VAL A 155 -43.82 18.19 -23.20
CA VAL A 155 -45.04 18.01 -24.00
C VAL A 155 -45.34 16.51 -24.04
N SER A 156 -46.59 16.14 -23.77
CA SER A 156 -47.02 14.74 -23.75
C SER A 156 -46.61 14.01 -25.03
N ASN A 157 -45.96 12.86 -24.85
CA ASN A 157 -45.38 11.99 -25.88
C ASN A 157 -44.17 12.57 -26.63
N CYS A 158 -43.54 13.63 -26.13
CA CYS A 158 -42.34 14.25 -26.70
C CYS A 158 -41.24 14.41 -25.65
N GLN A 159 -40.13 13.70 -25.82
CA GLN A 159 -38.94 13.84 -24.97
C GLN A 159 -38.02 14.93 -25.52
N TRP A 160 -37.74 15.95 -24.72
CA TRP A 160 -36.87 17.08 -25.06
C TRP A 160 -35.71 17.12 -24.06
N ASP A 161 -34.52 17.45 -24.55
CA ASP A 161 -33.35 17.60 -23.68
C ASP A 161 -33.15 19.06 -23.29
N LEU A 162 -33.12 19.32 -21.98
CA LEU A 162 -32.64 20.59 -21.44
C LEU A 162 -31.12 20.53 -21.42
N ILE A 163 -30.47 21.35 -22.24
CA ILE A 163 -29.01 21.52 -22.21
C ILE A 163 -28.67 22.82 -21.48
N VAL A 164 -27.95 22.70 -20.37
CA VAL A 164 -27.42 23.84 -19.62
C VAL A 164 -25.93 23.96 -19.91
N THR A 165 -25.49 25.15 -20.31
CA THR A 165 -24.07 25.48 -20.48
C THR A 165 -23.66 26.49 -19.42
N LEU A 166 -22.69 26.14 -18.58
CA LEU A 166 -22.11 27.00 -17.56
C LEU A 166 -20.66 27.32 -17.90
N ASP A 167 -20.27 28.57 -17.74
CA ASP A 167 -18.88 29.01 -17.85
C ASP A 167 -18.25 29.12 -16.44
N ASP A 168 -17.10 28.48 -16.23
CA ASP A 168 -16.37 28.47 -14.95
C ASP A 168 -15.40 29.66 -14.80
N GLU A 169 -15.66 30.78 -15.49
CA GLU A 169 -14.90 32.01 -15.35
C GLU A 169 -14.94 32.56 -13.90
N GLN A 170 -13.80 33.07 -13.45
CA GLN A 170 -13.73 33.98 -12.32
C GLN A 170 -13.88 35.43 -12.81
N PHE A 171 -15.04 36.05 -12.58
CA PHE A 171 -15.24 37.47 -12.85
C PHE A 171 -14.10 38.32 -12.25
N PRO A 172 -13.39 39.15 -13.04
CA PRO A 172 -12.24 39.94 -12.59
C PRO A 172 -12.59 41.13 -11.66
N GLY A 173 -13.71 41.08 -10.94
CA GLY A 173 -14.13 42.07 -9.94
C GLY A 173 -14.56 41.48 -8.59
N ALA A 174 -14.59 40.16 -8.42
CA ALA A 174 -15.02 39.49 -7.19
C ALA A 174 -13.86 39.23 -6.20
N ALA A 175 -12.84 40.09 -6.21
CA ALA A 175 -11.77 40.08 -5.22
C ALA A 175 -11.84 41.35 -4.35
N ARG A 176 -12.13 41.12 -3.06
CA ARG A 176 -12.07 42.05 -1.90
C ARG A 176 -13.32 42.87 -1.59
N GLY A 177 -14.24 42.27 -0.84
CA GLY A 177 -14.87 42.93 0.30
C GLY A 177 -14.18 42.42 1.58
N TYR A 178 -13.75 43.34 2.45
CA TYR A 178 -13.24 43.05 3.79
C TYR A 178 -14.29 42.37 4.67
#